data_AF-A0A3D2FPU3-F1
#
_entry.id   AF-A0A3D2FPU3-F1
#
_cell.length_a   1.000
_cell.length_b   1.000
_cell.length_c   1.000
_cell.angle_alpha   90.00
_cell.angle_beta   90.00
_cell.angle_gamma   90.00
#
_symmetry.space_group_name_H-M   'P 1'
#
loop_
_entity.id
_entity.type
_entity.pdbx_description
1 polymer ?
#
loop_
_entity_poly.entity_id
_entity_poly.type
_entity_poly.pdbx_seq_one_letter_code
_entity_poly.pdbx_strand_id
1 'polypeptide(L)'
;RTIHLAGVYITRKETATVKNREAMEFLTLEDETDIYECVLFPEAFQKYGDLLLWENLFILRGKVEESFGVISVTIEKLGSLPKMFRLNHSGSVPPL
;
A
#
# COMPACT_ATOMS: atom_id res chain seq x y z
N ARG A 1 12.09 -11.23 -2.98
CA ARG A 1 10.89 -12.06 -3.30
C ARG A 1 9.71 -11.13 -3.55
N THR A 2 8.91 -11.32 -4.59
CA THR A 2 7.69 -10.49 -4.81
C THR A 2 6.46 -11.18 -4.24
N ILE A 3 5.60 -10.43 -3.55
CA ILE A 3 4.37 -10.92 -2.90
C ILE A 3 3.19 -9.99 -3.18
N HIS A 4 1.98 -10.50 -2.95
CA HIS A 4 0.76 -9.72 -2.87
C HIS A 4 0.24 -9.82 -1.45
N LEU A 5 -0.20 -8.70 -0.89
CA LEU A 5 -0.79 -8.61 0.44
C LEU A 5 -2.06 -7.77 0.38
N ALA A 6 -2.96 -8.02 1.31
CA ALA A 6 -4.05 -7.13 1.65
C ALA A 6 -3.91 -6.76 3.12
N GLY A 7 -4.19 -5.52 3.48
CA GLY A 7 -4.03 -5.09 4.87
C GLY A 7 -4.80 -3.82 5.21
N VAL A 8 -5.13 -3.73 6.48
CA VAL A 8 -5.74 -2.57 7.11
C VAL A 8 -4.65 -1.56 7.46
N TYR A 9 -4.93 -0.30 7.22
CA TYR A 9 -4.07 0.82 7.57
C TYR A 9 -3.97 1.00 9.09
N ILE A 10 -2.74 1.04 9.62
CA ILE A 10 -2.47 1.41 11.02
C ILE A 10 -1.93 2.83 11.10
N THR A 11 -0.78 3.08 10.47
CA THR A 11 -0.10 4.38 10.55
C THR A 11 0.79 4.63 9.34
N ARG A 12 1.11 5.90 9.10
CA ARG A 12 2.04 6.34 8.06
C ARG A 12 2.93 7.47 8.55
N LYS A 13 4.08 7.60 7.89
CA LYS A 13 4.99 8.73 8.06
C LYS A 13 5.48 9.19 6.70
N GLU A 14 4.91 10.30 6.22
CA GLU A 14 5.44 10.99 5.05
C GLU A 14 6.83 11.55 5.37
N THR A 15 7.75 11.35 4.44
CA THR A 15 9.13 11.80 4.57
C THR A 15 9.71 12.13 3.19
N ALA A 16 11.01 12.40 3.13
CA ALA A 16 11.70 12.66 1.89
C ALA A 16 13.03 11.90 1.83
N THR A 17 13.41 11.48 0.64
CA THR A 17 14.72 10.88 0.39
C THR A 17 15.85 11.85 0.77
N VAL A 18 16.97 11.31 1.26
CA VAL A 18 18.08 12.12 1.75
C VAL A 18 18.77 12.91 0.63
N LYS A 19 18.96 12.28 -0.54
CA LYS A 19 19.77 12.82 -1.63
C LYS A 19 19.07 13.93 -2.42
N ASN A 20 17.83 13.69 -2.84
CA ASN A 20 17.09 14.56 -3.76
C ASN A 20 15.80 15.12 -3.16
N ARG A 21 15.51 14.86 -1.88
CA ARG A 21 14.35 15.40 -1.15
C ARG A 21 13.01 15.06 -1.83
N GLU A 22 12.94 13.92 -2.49
CA GLU A 22 11.70 13.44 -3.10
C GLU A 22 10.80 12.82 -2.04
N ALA A 23 9.51 13.14 -2.08
CA ALA A 23 8.53 12.63 -1.13
C ALA A 23 8.40 11.11 -1.23
N MET A 24 8.32 10.45 -0.09
CA MET A 24 8.11 9.01 0.05
C MET A 24 7.40 8.74 1.37
N GLU A 25 6.91 7.52 1.57
CA GLU A 25 6.17 7.21 2.78
C GLU A 25 6.55 5.85 3.39
N PHE A 26 6.66 5.82 4.71
CA PHE A 26 6.66 4.59 5.49
C PHE A 26 5.22 4.27 5.92
N LEU A 27 4.80 3.02 5.73
CA LEU A 27 3.46 2.54 6.04
C LEU A 27 3.54 1.33 6.98
N THR A 28 2.68 1.32 7.99
CA THR A 28 2.40 0.13 8.78
C THR A 28 1.00 -0.37 8.44
N LEU A 29 0.91 -1.63 8.02
CA LEU A 29 -0.35 -2.32 7.70
C LEU A 29 -0.47 -3.59 8.54
N GLU A 30 -1.68 -4.08 8.74
CA GLU A 30 -1.93 -5.38 9.39
C GLU A 30 -2.93 -6.25 8.61
N ASP A 31 -2.79 -7.56 8.77
CA ASP A 31 -3.82 -8.53 8.45
C ASP A 31 -4.06 -9.47 9.66
N GLU A 32 -4.85 -10.53 9.49
CA GLU A 32 -5.14 -11.48 10.57
C GLU A 32 -3.91 -12.25 11.08
N THR A 33 -2.80 -12.22 10.34
CA THR A 33 -1.57 -12.95 10.67
C THR A 33 -0.62 -12.08 11.49
N ASP A 34 -0.33 -10.86 11.04
CA ASP A 34 0.61 -9.96 11.71
C ASP A 34 0.55 -8.50 11.20
N ILE A 35 1.30 -7.64 11.87
CA ILE A 35 1.65 -6.29 11.42
C ILE A 35 2.89 -6.36 10.52
N TYR A 36 2.89 -5.60 9.44
CA TYR A 36 4.02 -5.54 8.52
C TYR A 36 4.32 -4.13 8.03
N GLU A 37 5.62 -3.85 7.90
CA GLU A 37 6.14 -2.55 7.48
C GLU A 37 6.30 -2.49 5.97
N CYS A 38 5.95 -1.34 5.40
CA CYS A 38 5.96 -1.07 3.99
C CYS A 38 6.71 0.24 3.69
N VAL A 39 7.33 0.29 2.52
CA VAL A 39 7.98 1.50 2.00
C VAL A 39 7.38 1.85 0.64
N LEU A 40 6.90 3.07 0.51
CA LEU A 40 6.41 3.64 -0.74
C LEU A 40 7.42 4.68 -1.23
N PHE A 41 8.40 4.24 -2.01
CA PHE A 41 9.44 5.11 -2.59
C PHE A 41 8.86 6.14 -3.57
N PRO A 42 9.60 7.21 -3.92
CA PRO A 42 9.04 8.36 -4.63
C PRO A 42 8.24 8.07 -5.89
N GLU A 43 8.71 7.17 -6.75
CA GLU A 43 7.99 6.81 -7.96
C GLU A 43 6.61 6.18 -7.66
N ALA A 44 6.55 5.32 -6.64
CA ALA A 44 5.30 4.71 -6.21
C ALA A 44 4.44 5.70 -5.41
N PHE A 45 5.04 6.55 -4.58
CA PHE A 45 4.35 7.58 -3.82
C PHE A 45 3.67 8.60 -4.74
N GLN A 46 4.35 9.05 -5.80
CA GLN A 46 3.76 9.94 -6.79
C GLN A 46 2.54 9.33 -7.49
N LYS A 47 2.52 8.00 -7.69
CA LYS A 47 1.43 7.30 -8.39
C LYS A 47 0.27 6.94 -7.45
N TYR A 48 0.56 6.64 -6.19
CA TYR A 48 -0.39 5.99 -5.29
C TYR A 48 -0.60 6.71 -3.95
N GLY A 49 0.20 7.73 -3.64
CA GLY A 49 0.19 8.43 -2.34
C GLY A 49 -1.18 8.99 -1.98
N ASP A 50 -1.93 9.50 -2.96
CA ASP A 50 -3.29 10.01 -2.73
C ASP A 50 -4.24 8.94 -2.17
N LEU A 51 -4.05 7.65 -2.48
CA LEU A 51 -4.88 6.57 -1.95
C LEU A 51 -4.79 6.49 -0.42
N LEU A 52 -3.67 6.91 0.15
CA LEU A 52 -3.36 6.86 1.59
C LEU A 52 -4.14 7.90 2.39
N LEU A 53 -4.73 8.90 1.70
CA LEU A 53 -5.57 9.93 2.32
C LEU A 53 -7.02 9.51 2.48
N TRP A 54 -7.49 8.56 1.68
CA TRP A 54 -8.93 8.28 1.51
C TRP A 54 -9.33 6.83 1.75
N GLU A 55 -8.36 5.92 1.96
CA GLU A 55 -8.61 4.49 2.07
C GLU A 55 -7.94 3.93 3.32
N ASN A 56 -8.63 3.00 3.99
CA ASN A 56 -8.10 2.29 5.16
C ASN A 56 -7.82 0.81 4.89
N LEU A 57 -8.19 0.29 3.72
CA LEU A 57 -8.03 -1.11 3.37
C LEU A 57 -7.42 -1.23 1.98
N PHE A 58 -6.22 -1.80 1.94
CA PHE A 58 -5.37 -1.83 0.77
C PHE A 58 -5.18 -3.24 0.23
N ILE A 59 -4.93 -3.31 -1.07
CA ILE A 59 -4.27 -4.44 -1.73
C ILE A 59 -2.98 -3.93 -2.35
N LEU A 60 -1.89 -4.65 -2.17
CA LEU A 60 -0.59 -4.26 -2.67
C LEU A 60 0.17 -5.41 -3.32
N ARG A 61 1.09 -5.05 -4.20
CA ARG A 61 2.13 -5.93 -4.73
C ARG A 61 3.47 -5.28 -4.42
N GLY A 62 4.39 -6.03 -3.83
CA GLY A 62 5.69 -5.48 -3.43
C GLY A 62 6.79 -6.52 -3.32
N LYS A 63 8.02 -6.03 -3.14
CA LYS A 63 9.22 -6.84 -2.90
C LYS A 63 9.51 -6.87 -1.41
N VAL A 64 9.68 -8.09 -0.88
CA VAL A 64 10.21 -8.30 0.46
C VAL A 64 11.70 -7.97 0.44
N GLU A 65 12.09 -7.05 1.30
CA GLU A 65 13.46 -6.60 1.52
C GLU A 65 13.82 -6.75 3.00
N GLU A 66 15.04 -7.16 3.26
CA GLU A 66 15.59 -7.29 4.61
C GLU A 66 16.79 -6.34 4.74
N SER A 67 16.74 -5.47 5.74
CA SER A 67 17.81 -4.51 6.01
C SER A 67 17.98 -4.36 7.51
N PHE A 68 19.20 -4.52 8.00
CA PHE A 68 19.53 -4.45 9.43
C PHE A 68 18.64 -5.32 10.33
N GLY A 69 18.23 -6.50 9.84
CA GLY A 69 17.35 -7.44 10.56
C GLY A 69 15.87 -7.05 10.58
N VAL A 70 15.48 -5.98 9.88
CA VAL A 70 14.09 -5.57 9.70
C VAL A 70 13.61 -6.02 8.32
N ILE A 71 12.47 -6.71 8.30
CA ILE A 71 11.79 -7.11 7.07
C ILE A 71 10.76 -6.04 6.73
N SER A 72 10.78 -5.58 5.48
CA SER A 72 9.80 -4.62 4.96
C SER A 72 9.35 -5.02 3.56
N VAL A 73 8.21 -4.48 3.14
CA VAL A 73 7.70 -4.64 1.78
C VAL A 73 7.83 -3.32 1.03
N THR A 74 8.74 -3.28 0.05
CA THR A 74 8.82 -2.17 -0.90
C THR A 74 7.65 -2.29 -1.88
N ILE A 75 6.70 -1.35 -1.78
CA ILE A 75 5.46 -1.37 -2.57
C ILE A 75 5.76 -0.96 -4.01
N GLU A 76 5.37 -1.83 -4.95
CA GLU A 76 5.47 -1.56 -6.39
C GLU A 76 4.10 -1.19 -7.01
N LYS A 77 3.00 -1.69 -6.42
CA LYS A 77 1.62 -1.32 -6.77
C LYS A 77 0.76 -1.27 -5.53
N LEU A 78 -0.12 -0.27 -5.46
CA LEU A 78 -1.09 -0.10 -4.38
C LEU A 78 -2.48 0.16 -4.96
N GLY A 79 -3.51 -0.40 -4.32
CA GLY A 79 -4.89 -0.20 -4.70
C GLY A 79 -5.83 -0.20 -3.49
N SER A 80 -6.98 0.45 -3.65
CA SER A 80 -8.10 0.34 -2.73
C SER A 80 -8.78 -1.01 -2.92
N LEU A 81 -8.80 -1.82 -1.86
CA LEU A 81 -9.51 -3.08 -1.87
C LEU A 81 -11.05 -2.89 -1.99
N PRO A 82 -11.68 -1.93 -1.29
CA PRO A 82 -13.12 -1.64 -1.49
C PRO A 82 -13.49 -1.23 -2.92
N LYS A 83 -12.67 -0.40 -3.59
CA LYS A 83 -12.91 -0.02 -5.00
C LYS A 83 -12.85 -1.24 -5.93
N MET A 84 -11.91 -2.15 -5.70
CA MET A 84 -11.78 -3.38 -6.48
C MET A 84 -13.06 -4.23 -6.40
N PHE A 85 -13.65 -4.38 -5.22
CA PHE A 85 -14.91 -5.12 -5.07
C PHE A 85 -16.08 -4.42 -5.78
N ARG A 86 -16.20 -3.09 -5.72
CA ARG A 86 -17.26 -2.35 -6.43
C ARG A 86 -17.20 -2.51 -7.95
N LEU A 87 -16.00 -2.48 -8.53
CA LEU A 87 -15.79 -2.69 -9.96
C LEU A 87 -16.17 -4.12 -10.40
N ASN A 88 -16.00 -5.11 -9.52
CA ASN A 88 -16.38 -6.49 -9.82
C ASN A 88 -17.90 -6.74 -9.72
N HIS A 89 -18.67 -5.83 -9.09
CA HIS A 89 -20.13 -5.96 -8.93
C HIS A 89 -20.94 -5.09 -9.91
N SER A 90 -20.32 -4.22 -10.69
CA SER A 90 -21.02 -3.41 -11.72
C SER A 90 -21.50 -4.22 -12.94
N GLY A 91 -21.41 -5.55 -12.89
CA GLY A 91 -21.97 -6.47 -13.90
C GLY A 91 -23.39 -6.99 -13.58
N SER A 92 -23.99 -6.64 -12.44
CA SER A 92 -25.32 -7.15 -12.08
C SER A 92 -26.07 -6.21 -11.14
N VAL A 93 -26.73 -5.19 -11.68
CA VAL A 93 -27.87 -4.55 -11.02
C VAL A 93 -29.00 -4.47 -12.06
N PRO A 94 -30.05 -5.31 -11.97
CA PRO A 94 -31.26 -5.06 -12.73
C PRO A 94 -31.92 -3.79 -12.18
N PRO A 95 -32.50 -2.92 -13.03
CA PRO A 95 -33.25 -1.77 -12.55
C PRO A 95 -34.48 -2.26 -11.74
N LEU A 96 -34.75 -1.57 -10.63
CA LEU A 96 -36.03 -1.66 -9.92
C LEU A 96 -37.17 -1.10 -10.78
#